data_AF-A0A433BL50-F1
#
_entry.id   AF-A0A433BL50-F1
#
_cell.length_a   1.000
_cell.length_b   1.000
_cell.length_c   1.000
_cell.angle_alpha   90.00
_cell.angle_beta   90.00
_cell.angle_gamma   90.00
#
_symmetry.space_group_name_H-M   'P 1'
#
loop_
_entity.id
_entity.type
_entity.pdbx_description
1 polymer ?
#
loop_
_entity_poly.entity_id
_entity_poly.type
_entity_poly.pdbx_seq_one_letter_code
_entity_poly.pdbx_strand_id
1 'polypeptide(L)'
;VSSLPQVPTLTELGLPDASFEGWYAMAAPAGTPAPVLERLGRELRAVMALPEVQKQFRAQALEPVYQDPASMIRLMEQEITQFRAAAARAHLTLE
;
A
#
# COMPACT_ATOMS: atom_id res chain seq x y z
N VAL A 1 -0.05 -2.85 11.22
CA VAL A 1 1.18 -3.06 12.04
C VAL A 1 0.92 -4.14 13.11
N SER A 2 1.34 -5.38 12.88
CA SER A 2 1.15 -6.46 13.87
C SER A 2 2.15 -6.42 15.05
N SER A 3 3.18 -5.58 14.99
CA SER A 3 4.28 -5.55 15.95
C SER A 3 4.02 -4.71 17.21
N LEU A 4 2.95 -3.91 17.26
CA LEU A 4 2.63 -3.02 18.39
C LEU A 4 1.20 -3.23 18.93
N PRO A 5 0.84 -4.44 19.40
CA PRO A 5 -0.54 -4.76 19.78
C PRO A 5 -1.09 -4.01 21.00
N GLN A 6 -0.22 -3.34 21.77
CA GLN A 6 -0.59 -2.56 22.96
C GLN A 6 -0.86 -1.10 22.63
N VAL A 7 -0.55 -0.65 21.42
CA VAL A 7 -0.76 0.72 20.98
C VAL A 7 -2.13 0.81 20.32
N PRO A 8 -3.06 1.63 20.83
CA PRO A 8 -4.36 1.79 20.21
C PRO A 8 -4.22 2.50 18.86
N THR A 9 -4.98 2.04 17.89
CA THR A 9 -5.14 2.68 16.58
C THR A 9 -5.97 3.97 16.71
N LEU A 10 -5.84 4.88 15.74
CA LEU A 10 -6.66 6.09 15.69
C LEU A 10 -8.16 5.77 15.59
N THR A 11 -8.52 4.68 14.91
CA THR A 11 -9.90 4.17 14.85
C THR A 11 -10.42 3.76 16.22
N GLU A 12 -9.64 3.03 17.02
CA GLU A 12 -10.01 2.65 18.40
C GLU A 12 -10.15 3.85 19.33
N LEU A 13 -9.43 4.95 19.04
CA LEU A 13 -9.54 6.22 19.76
C LEU A 13 -10.71 7.10 19.27
N GLY A 14 -11.52 6.63 18.33
CA GLY A 14 -12.67 7.37 17.80
C GLY A 14 -12.30 8.42 16.74
N LEU A 15 -11.13 8.30 16.12
CA LEU A 15 -10.61 9.20 15.08
C LEU A 15 -10.37 8.46 13.75
N PRO A 16 -11.37 7.78 13.16
CA PRO A 16 -11.18 6.95 11.96
C PRO A 16 -10.69 7.76 10.75
N ASP A 17 -11.12 9.02 10.62
CA ASP A 17 -10.75 9.90 9.50
C ASP A 17 -9.29 10.39 9.56
N ALA A 18 -8.62 10.24 10.71
CA ALA A 18 -7.22 10.58 10.87
C ALA A 18 -6.29 9.39 10.60
N SER A 19 -6.84 8.18 10.38
CA SER A 19 -6.06 6.99 10.09
C SER A 19 -5.58 7.01 8.65
N PHE A 20 -4.27 6.82 8.46
CA PHE A 20 -3.63 6.65 7.16
C PHE A 20 -2.60 5.53 7.25
N GLU A 21 -2.56 4.67 6.23
CA GLU A 21 -1.56 3.61 6.09
C GLU A 21 -0.75 3.85 4.81
N GLY A 22 0.54 4.13 4.97
CA GLY A 22 1.45 4.25 3.84
C GLY A 22 1.73 2.90 3.20
N TRP A 23 1.72 2.86 1.87
CA TRP A 23 1.94 1.65 1.08
C TRP A 23 3.01 1.87 0.02
N TYR A 24 3.57 0.75 -0.46
CA TYR A 24 4.49 0.70 -1.59
C TYR A 24 3.89 -0.18 -2.69
N ALA A 25 4.08 0.21 -3.94
CA ALA A 25 3.59 -0.52 -5.10
C ALA A 25 4.69 -0.71 -6.14
N MET A 26 4.61 -1.81 -6.89
CA MET A 26 5.39 -2.01 -8.11
C MET A 26 4.55 -1.59 -9.31
N ALA A 27 5.11 -0.75 -10.18
CA ALA A 27 4.47 -0.28 -11.40
C ALA A 27 5.28 -0.68 -12.65
N ALA A 28 4.58 -0.81 -13.77
CA ALA A 28 5.16 -1.06 -15.08
C ALA A 28 4.66 0.00 -16.08
N PRO A 29 5.38 0.26 -17.18
CA PRO A 29 4.95 1.22 -18.19
C PRO A 29 3.56 0.92 -18.76
N ALA A 30 2.85 1.97 -19.15
CA ALA A 30 1.60 1.83 -19.90
C ALA A 30 1.83 1.04 -21.19
N GLY A 31 0.93 0.10 -21.49
CA GLY A 31 1.06 -0.78 -22.65
C GLY A 31 2.00 -1.97 -22.47
N THR A 32 2.52 -2.22 -21.25
CA THR A 32 3.26 -3.45 -20.96
C THR A 32 2.41 -4.67 -21.35
N PRO A 33 2.93 -5.62 -22.16
CA PRO A 33 2.17 -6.77 -22.62
C PRO A 33 1.63 -7.62 -21.45
N ALA A 34 0.39 -8.10 -21.58
CA ALA A 34 -0.26 -8.91 -20.54
C ALA A 34 0.58 -10.12 -20.06
N PRO A 35 1.25 -10.90 -20.94
CA PRO A 35 2.08 -12.02 -20.49
C PRO A 35 3.26 -11.61 -19.59
N VAL A 36 3.77 -10.37 -19.75
CA VAL A 36 4.84 -9.83 -18.90
C VAL A 36 4.28 -9.46 -17.53
N LEU A 37 3.12 -8.80 -17.50
CA LEU A 37 2.44 -8.45 -16.24
C LEU A 37 2.05 -9.69 -15.42
N GLU A 38 1.54 -10.73 -16.09
CA GLU A 38 1.19 -12.00 -15.46
C GLU A 38 2.41 -12.68 -14.84
N ARG A 39 3.53 -12.70 -15.57
CA ARG A 39 4.79 -13.22 -15.03
C ARG A 39 5.23 -12.40 -13.82
N LEU A 40 5.28 -11.08 -13.92
CA LEU A 40 5.70 -10.21 -12.81
C LEU A 40 4.82 -10.41 -11.57
N GLY A 41 3.49 -10.44 -11.73
CA GLY A 41 2.58 -10.69 -10.61
C GLY A 41 2.79 -12.04 -9.94
N ARG A 42 2.99 -13.10 -10.74
CA ARG A 42 3.29 -14.44 -10.21
C ARG A 42 4.60 -14.48 -9.43
N GLU A 43 5.69 -13.95 -10.00
CA GLU A 43 6.99 -13.94 -9.33
C GLU A 43 6.97 -13.06 -8.07
N LEU A 44 6.31 -11.90 -8.12
CA LEU A 44 6.16 -11.02 -6.96
C LEU A 44 5.41 -11.71 -5.82
N ARG A 45 4.31 -12.42 -6.13
CA ARG A 45 3.59 -13.22 -5.14
C ARG A 45 4.48 -14.29 -4.51
N ALA A 46 5.29 -14.98 -5.32
CA ALA A 46 6.20 -16.01 -4.84
C ALA A 46 7.29 -15.42 -3.92
N VAL A 47 7.93 -14.32 -4.32
CA VAL A 47 8.97 -13.63 -3.55
C VAL A 47 8.42 -13.08 -2.23
N MET A 48 7.22 -12.47 -2.26
CA MET A 48 6.57 -11.95 -1.05
C MET A 48 6.22 -13.06 -0.05
N ALA A 49 6.09 -14.32 -0.48
CA ALA A 49 5.85 -15.45 0.42
C ALA A 49 7.15 -16.02 1.05
N LEU A 50 8.33 -15.58 0.61
CA LEU A 50 9.60 -16.10 1.14
C LEU A 50 9.83 -15.62 2.59
N PRO A 51 10.18 -16.53 3.53
CA PRO A 51 10.39 -16.17 4.93
C PRO A 51 11.46 -15.08 5.14
N GLU A 52 12.55 -15.12 4.39
CA GLU A 52 13.63 -14.11 4.51
C GLU A 52 13.18 -12.72 4.03
N VAL A 53 12.38 -12.66 2.95
CA VAL A 53 11.79 -11.40 2.47
C VAL A 53 10.83 -10.86 3.51
N GLN A 54 9.94 -11.72 4.00
CA GLN A 54 8.99 -11.40 5.05
C GLN A 54 9.68 -10.84 6.31
N LYS A 55 10.78 -11.46 6.71
CA LYS A 55 11.61 -11.02 7.85
C LYS A 55 12.27 -9.67 7.61
N GLN A 56 12.85 -9.44 6.42
CA GLN A 56 13.50 -8.17 6.08
C GLN A 56 12.53 -7.00 6.03
N PHE A 57 11.31 -7.20 5.52
CA PHE A 57 10.27 -6.18 5.51
C PHE A 57 9.79 -5.85 6.92
N ARG A 58 9.51 -6.86 7.74
CA ARG A 58 9.11 -6.65 9.14
C ARG A 58 10.19 -5.98 9.98
N ALA A 59 11.47 -6.24 9.71
CA ALA A 59 12.58 -5.54 10.36
C ALA A 59 12.59 -4.02 10.08
N GLN A 60 11.95 -3.59 8.98
CA GLN A 60 11.75 -2.20 8.60
C GLN A 60 10.36 -1.68 8.97
N ALA A 61 9.62 -2.40 9.83
CA ALA A 61 8.24 -2.11 10.21
C ALA A 61 7.24 -2.07 9.03
N LEU A 62 7.56 -2.74 7.93
CA LEU A 62 6.66 -2.92 6.79
C LEU A 62 5.88 -4.23 6.93
N GLU A 63 4.62 -4.24 6.50
CA GLU A 63 3.88 -5.48 6.34
C GLU A 63 4.02 -6.01 4.89
N PRO A 64 4.69 -7.14 4.69
CA PRO A 64 4.85 -7.75 3.37
C PRO A 64 3.54 -8.43 2.91
N VAL A 65 2.80 -7.73 2.06
CA VAL A 65 1.57 -8.22 1.43
C VAL A 65 1.67 -8.20 -0.09
N TYR A 66 1.13 -9.24 -0.73
CA TYR A 66 0.86 -9.23 -2.17
C TYR A 66 -0.61 -8.85 -2.39
N GLN A 67 -0.84 -7.90 -3.29
CA GLN A 67 -2.16 -7.62 -3.84
C GLN A 67 -2.12 -7.81 -5.36
N ASP A 68 -3.24 -8.26 -5.93
CA ASP A 68 -3.36 -8.35 -7.39
C ASP A 68 -3.42 -6.95 -8.03
N PRO A 69 -3.11 -6.85 -9.34
CA PRO A 69 -3.08 -5.56 -10.02
C PRO A 69 -4.38 -4.75 -9.93
N ALA A 70 -5.55 -5.40 -9.99
CA ALA A 70 -6.83 -4.70 -9.94
C ALA A 70 -7.10 -4.12 -8.54
N SER A 71 -6.73 -4.85 -7.49
CA SER A 71 -6.80 -4.35 -6.10
C SER A 71 -5.87 -3.16 -5.87
N MET A 72 -4.63 -3.21 -6.39
CA MET A 72 -3.69 -2.09 -6.28
C MET A 72 -4.15 -0.84 -7.02
N ILE A 73 -4.76 -0.99 -8.21
CA ILE A 73 -5.34 0.14 -8.96
C ILE A 73 -6.47 0.78 -8.15
N ARG A 74 -7.39 -0.03 -7.59
CA ARG A 74 -8.48 0.48 -6.76
C ARG A 74 -7.96 1.24 -5.54
N LEU A 75 -6.97 0.70 -4.84
CA LEU A 75 -6.34 1.38 -3.70
C LEU A 75 -5.77 2.74 -4.12
N MET A 76 -5.01 2.77 -5.22
CA MET A 76 -4.41 4.00 -5.73
C MET A 76 -5.46 5.06 -6.09
N GLU A 77 -6.55 4.68 -6.77
CA GLU A 77 -7.64 5.59 -7.13
C GLU A 77 -8.38 6.14 -5.89
N GLN A 78 -8.62 5.28 -4.89
CA GLN A 78 -9.23 5.67 -3.62
C GLN A 78 -8.36 6.67 -2.87
N GLU A 79 -7.07 6.39 -2.75
CA GLU A 79 -6.09 7.22 -2.05
C GLU A 79 -5.92 8.58 -2.75
N ILE A 80 -5.80 8.60 -4.08
CA ILE A 80 -5.74 9.86 -4.86
C ILE A 80 -6.99 10.71 -4.59
N THR A 81 -8.17 10.09 -4.54
CA THR A 81 -9.44 10.80 -4.28
C THR A 81 -9.47 11.37 -2.87
N GLN A 82 -9.11 10.57 -1.87
CA GLN A 82 -9.09 10.97 -0.46
C GLN A 82 -8.10 12.12 -0.22
N PHE A 83 -6.86 11.97 -0.70
CA PHE A 83 -5.82 12.98 -0.49
C PHE A 83 -6.07 14.26 -1.24
N ARG A 84 -6.64 14.19 -2.45
CA ARG A 84 -7.04 15.41 -3.18
C ARG A 84 -8.09 16.19 -2.39
N ALA A 85 -9.08 15.52 -1.82
CA ALA A 85 -10.10 16.16 -0.99
C ALA A 85 -9.50 16.76 0.30
N ALA A 86 -8.58 16.05 0.96
CA ALA A 86 -7.89 16.53 2.14
C ALA A 86 -7.02 17.78 1.83
N ALA A 87 -6.23 17.73 0.76
CA ALA A 87 -5.39 18.85 0.33
C ALA A 87 -6.22 20.10 -0.01
N ALA A 88 -7.34 19.93 -0.72
CA ALA A 88 -8.25 21.02 -1.06
C ALA A 88 -8.85 21.68 0.19
N ARG A 89 -9.30 20.87 1.16
CA ARG A 89 -9.85 21.37 2.45
C ARG A 89 -8.81 22.12 3.28
N ALA A 90 -7.56 21.70 3.20
CA ALA A 90 -6.44 22.28 3.95
C ALA A 90 -5.70 23.40 3.19
N HIS A 91 -6.14 23.75 1.98
CA HIS A 91 -5.48 24.73 1.10
C HIS A 91 -3.99 24.43 0.84
N LEU A 92 -3.64 23.14 0.73
CA LEU A 92 -2.27 22.69 0.47
C LEU A 92 -1.96 22.72 -1.03
N THR A 93 -0.80 23.27 -1.39
CA THR A 93 -0.24 23.25 -2.74
C THR A 93 1.20 22.74 -2.69
N LEU A 94 1.63 22.06 -3.75
CA LEU A 94 3.02 21.70 -3.96
C LEU A 94 3.66 22.80 -4.81
N GLU A 95 4.81 23.33 -4.37
CA GLU A 95 5.62 24.29 -5.13
C GLU A 95 6.41 23.62 -6.25
#